data_AF-A0A151ELU1-F1
#
_entry.id   AF-A0A151ELU1-F1
#
_cell.length_a   1.000
_cell.length_b   1.000
_cell.length_c   1.000
_cell.angle_alpha   90.00
_cell.angle_beta   90.00
_cell.angle_gamma   90.00
#
_symmetry.space_group_name_H-M   'P 1'
#
loop_
_entity.id
_entity.type
_entity.pdbx_description
1 polymer ?
#
loop_
_entity_poly.entity_id
_entity_poly.type
_entity_poly.pdbx_seq_one_letter_code
_entity_poly.pdbx_strand_id
1 'polypeptide(L)'
;MNKKYILTIVMILLFLISILPVMVNANYLKYSQSSMIIKYTEKSVYAESYDMIFIAPASYSSSLQPFIEHKNDCEILSKFVSIDDVYAGSYFEVQGRDNQEIIKYFIKDAIENWDISYVLFVGSFKQIPIRYCYNNDNYSASPEIKFISELYYADIYDENGNFSTWDSDGDELYGEWDGEVAQDKPIDLVPDVCLGRLACYNVDEVKTVVNKIINYEKQPADPSWFKRMVVVGGDTYENFEGYEGEINNQRAIDEMDGSFSPIKLWASNGKLKEKGWNIIREINKGCGFWYLSGHGNTNIWITYTYTPAKTGLGRLTSINFLFLNNKQKLPVCLVGGCHNSEFALPTSFYIKSWNPVRWLKECWSWQLVSKPNGGSIATIGATGLSWYGVEYGGGGTDWLNVNFFKEYSNGTVTLGQIWKKSLTSYLDNFPIDWETECGGVSSIDAKTVQEWTLLGDPSLTIGGGNGIIKNQSI
;
A
#
# COMPACT_ATOMS: atom_id res chain seq x y z
N MET A 1 45.56 -49.22 38.48
CA MET A 1 45.90 -47.85 38.95
C MET A 1 44.68 -47.25 39.61
N ASN A 2 44.78 -46.96 40.91
CA ASN A 2 43.61 -46.78 41.79
C ASN A 2 43.03 -45.36 41.68
N LYS A 3 41.71 -45.24 41.43
CA LYS A 3 40.97 -43.96 41.25
C LYS A 3 41.11 -42.97 42.42
N LYS A 4 41.62 -43.39 43.58
CA LYS A 4 41.90 -42.52 44.73
C LYS A 4 43.12 -41.59 44.55
N TYR A 5 44.08 -41.90 43.67
CA TYR A 5 45.29 -41.07 43.51
C TYR A 5 45.11 -39.86 42.59
N ILE A 6 44.16 -39.90 41.66
CA ILE A 6 43.91 -38.79 40.72
C ILE A 6 43.12 -37.67 41.40
N LEU A 7 42.20 -37.99 42.32
CA LEU A 7 41.41 -36.98 43.04
C LEU A 7 42.25 -36.14 44.01
N THR A 8 43.28 -36.74 44.63
CA THR A 8 44.15 -36.05 45.59
C THR A 8 45.09 -35.05 44.91
N ILE A 9 45.55 -35.32 43.68
CA ILE A 9 46.44 -34.41 42.94
C ILE A 9 45.66 -33.19 42.41
N VAL A 10 44.40 -33.38 41.99
CA VAL A 10 43.58 -32.28 41.46
C VAL A 10 43.11 -31.31 42.58
N MET A 11 42.86 -31.80 43.79
CA MET A 11 42.53 -30.91 44.93
C MET A 11 43.72 -30.12 45.46
N ILE A 12 44.96 -30.62 45.33
CA ILE A 12 46.17 -29.91 45.80
C ILE A 12 46.56 -28.78 44.84
N LEU A 13 46.33 -28.92 43.54
CA LEU A 13 46.60 -27.86 42.54
C LEU A 13 45.57 -26.72 42.56
N LEU A 14 44.31 -26.99 42.94
CA LEU A 14 43.28 -25.95 43.08
C LEU A 14 43.38 -25.15 44.40
N PHE A 15 44.09 -25.68 45.41
CA PHE A 15 44.29 -25.00 46.70
C PHE A 15 45.54 -24.10 46.73
N LEU A 16 46.44 -24.21 45.74
CA LEU A 16 47.67 -23.41 45.65
C LEU A 16 47.52 -22.11 44.84
N ILE A 17 46.37 -21.89 44.18
CA ILE A 17 46.10 -20.66 43.40
C ILE A 17 45.25 -19.64 44.19
N SER A 18 44.64 -20.04 45.32
CA SER A 18 43.71 -19.20 46.08
C SER A 18 44.28 -18.54 47.34
N ILE A 19 45.58 -18.67 47.63
CA ILE A 19 46.16 -18.06 48.84
C ILE A 19 47.58 -17.56 48.56
N LEU A 20 47.72 -16.27 48.24
CA LEU A 20 48.66 -15.36 48.93
C LEU A 20 48.36 -13.89 48.60
N PRO A 21 48.46 -12.98 49.58
CA PRO A 21 47.79 -11.69 49.61
C PRO A 21 48.65 -10.53 49.12
N VAL A 22 47.94 -9.45 48.80
CA VAL A 22 48.39 -8.06 48.68
C VAL A 22 49.31 -7.66 49.84
N MET A 23 50.48 -7.11 49.54
CA MET A 23 51.15 -6.12 50.38
C MET A 23 51.71 -4.98 49.52
N VAL A 24 51.24 -3.78 49.86
CA VAL A 24 51.59 -2.47 49.32
C VAL A 24 53.03 -2.14 49.70
N ASN A 25 53.77 -1.49 48.79
CA ASN A 25 54.72 -0.47 49.23
C ASN A 25 54.75 0.69 48.23
N ALA A 26 54.30 1.85 48.71
CA ALA A 26 54.42 3.13 48.05
C ALA A 26 55.82 3.70 48.31
N ASN A 27 56.48 4.24 47.28
CA ASN A 27 57.36 5.41 47.41
C ASN A 27 57.63 6.07 46.05
N TYR A 28 57.00 7.25 45.89
CA TYR A 28 57.47 8.48 45.24
C TYR A 28 57.84 8.54 43.74
N LEU A 29 56.86 9.05 42.98
CA LEU A 29 56.91 10.19 42.05
C LEU A 29 58.12 10.36 41.10
N LYS A 30 57.86 10.17 39.80
CA LYS A 30 58.24 11.17 38.78
C LYS A 30 57.17 11.24 37.69
N TYR A 31 56.51 12.39 37.66
CA TYR A 31 55.56 12.80 36.63
C TYR A 31 56.31 13.01 35.31
N SER A 32 55.90 12.31 34.25
CA SER A 32 56.20 12.68 32.87
C SER A 32 54.98 12.31 32.03
N GLN A 33 54.35 13.34 31.50
CA GLN A 33 53.12 13.33 30.75
C GLN A 33 53.38 12.66 29.38
N SER A 34 53.04 11.38 29.26
CA SER A 34 52.98 10.72 27.95
C SER A 34 51.51 10.63 27.53
N SER A 35 51.11 11.52 26.64
CA SER A 35 49.82 11.50 25.94
C SER A 35 49.68 10.17 25.20
N MET A 36 48.94 9.22 25.77
CA MET A 36 48.41 8.10 25.00
C MET A 36 47.36 8.68 24.05
N ILE A 37 47.76 8.87 22.80
CA ILE A 37 46.81 9.00 21.69
C ILE A 37 46.17 7.62 21.55
N ILE A 38 45.04 7.44 22.24
CA ILE A 38 44.08 6.42 21.84
C ILE A 38 43.60 6.87 20.48
N LYS A 39 44.15 6.28 19.41
CA LYS A 39 43.48 6.31 18.12
C LYS A 39 42.17 5.55 18.32
N TYR A 40 41.13 6.27 18.68
CA TYR A 40 39.79 5.90 18.27
C TYR A 40 39.87 5.81 16.75
N THR A 41 40.04 4.59 16.24
CA THR A 41 39.48 4.29 14.92
C THR A 41 38.00 4.53 15.10
N GLU A 42 37.54 5.72 14.72
CA GLU A 42 36.16 5.92 14.32
C GLU A 42 35.85 4.75 13.40
N LYS A 43 35.09 3.79 13.93
CA LYS A 43 34.32 2.92 13.07
C LYS A 43 33.45 3.91 12.34
N SER A 44 33.73 4.19 11.07
CA SER A 44 32.84 5.00 10.26
C SER A 44 31.48 4.33 10.40
N VAL A 45 30.59 4.97 11.15
CA VAL A 45 29.19 4.59 11.19
C VAL A 45 28.71 5.00 9.81
N TYR A 46 28.88 4.11 8.83
CA TYR A 46 28.04 4.17 7.66
C TYR A 46 26.64 3.99 8.24
N ALA A 47 25.87 5.09 8.29
CA ALA A 47 24.46 4.99 8.60
C ALA A 47 23.88 3.98 7.61
N GLU A 48 23.27 2.91 8.13
CA GLU A 48 22.55 2.00 7.25
C GLU A 48 21.42 2.81 6.60
N SER A 49 21.42 2.89 5.28
CA SER A 49 20.38 3.58 4.51
C SER A 49 19.75 2.58 3.54
N TYR A 50 18.43 2.66 3.42
CA TYR A 50 17.60 1.82 2.58
C TYR A 50 16.55 2.68 1.91
N ASP A 51 16.26 2.44 0.64
CA ASP A 51 15.16 3.11 -0.07
C ASP A 51 13.81 2.52 0.33
N MET A 52 13.77 1.22 0.65
CA MET A 52 12.54 0.46 0.83
C MET A 52 12.62 -0.52 2.01
N ILE A 53 11.53 -0.61 2.78
CA ILE A 53 11.35 -1.67 3.78
C ILE A 53 10.16 -2.57 3.44
N PHE A 54 10.36 -3.87 3.70
CA PHE A 54 9.35 -4.90 3.62
C PHE A 54 8.96 -5.30 5.04
N ILE A 55 7.73 -4.94 5.45
CA ILE A 55 7.19 -5.37 6.75
C ILE A 55 6.26 -6.55 6.51
N ALA A 56 6.60 -7.70 7.10
CA ALA A 56 5.87 -8.95 6.87
C ALA A 56 6.08 -9.97 8.00
N PRO A 57 5.26 -11.02 8.11
CA PRO A 57 5.54 -12.15 9.01
C PRO A 57 6.88 -12.80 8.71
N ALA A 58 7.63 -13.21 9.76
CA ALA A 58 8.92 -13.90 9.60
C ALA A 58 8.84 -15.14 8.69
N SER A 59 7.69 -15.83 8.68
CA SER A 59 7.40 -16.98 7.82
C SER A 59 7.44 -16.68 6.30
N TYR A 60 7.40 -15.41 5.90
CA TYR A 60 7.46 -14.99 4.48
C TYR A 60 8.88 -14.62 4.03
N SER A 61 9.84 -14.48 4.95
CA SER A 61 11.23 -14.05 4.65
C SER A 61 11.84 -14.80 3.47
N SER A 62 11.85 -16.14 3.49
CA SER A 62 12.44 -16.94 2.41
C SER A 62 11.74 -16.79 1.06
N SER A 63 10.43 -16.47 1.05
CA SER A 63 9.69 -16.26 -0.20
C SER A 63 9.78 -14.83 -0.72
N LEU A 64 10.17 -13.88 0.14
CA LEU A 64 10.44 -12.49 -0.21
C LEU A 64 11.90 -12.24 -0.57
N GLN A 65 12.82 -13.12 -0.18
CA GLN A 65 14.25 -12.99 -0.49
C GLN A 65 14.53 -12.75 -1.99
N PRO A 66 13.93 -13.49 -2.95
CA PRO A 66 14.14 -13.19 -4.37
C PRO A 66 13.64 -11.82 -4.80
N PHE A 67 12.64 -11.28 -4.10
CA PHE A 67 12.09 -9.96 -4.40
C PHE A 67 13.00 -8.86 -3.91
N ILE A 68 13.53 -8.99 -2.69
CA ILE A 68 14.49 -8.06 -2.11
C ILE A 68 15.76 -8.01 -2.96
N GLU A 69 16.27 -9.18 -3.38
CA GLU A 69 17.41 -9.27 -4.30
C GLU A 69 17.11 -8.55 -5.62
N HIS A 70 15.93 -8.78 -6.19
CA HIS A 70 15.52 -8.09 -7.41
C HIS A 70 15.45 -6.56 -7.26
N LYS A 71 14.93 -6.06 -6.13
CA LYS A 71 14.89 -4.61 -5.86
C LYS A 71 16.27 -4.01 -5.69
N ASN A 72 17.17 -4.71 -4.99
CA ASN A 72 18.56 -4.31 -4.86
C ASN A 72 19.27 -4.28 -6.24
N ASP A 73 19.00 -5.25 -7.12
CA ASP A 73 19.50 -5.26 -8.50
C ASP A 73 18.93 -4.11 -9.35
N CYS A 74 17.75 -3.60 -8.98
CA CYS A 74 17.13 -2.40 -9.57
C CYS A 74 17.53 -1.10 -8.85
N GLU A 75 18.60 -1.13 -8.04
CA GLU A 75 19.12 0.05 -7.31
C GLU A 75 18.11 0.64 -6.30
N ILE A 76 17.19 -0.18 -5.78
CA ILE A 76 16.27 0.16 -4.69
C ILE A 76 16.69 -0.66 -3.46
N LEU A 77 17.56 -0.09 -2.63
CA LEU A 77 18.12 -0.76 -1.46
C LEU A 77 17.01 -1.15 -0.49
N SER A 78 16.82 -2.45 -0.32
CA SER A 78 15.64 -3.04 0.29
C SER A 78 15.99 -3.86 1.52
N LYS A 79 15.25 -3.63 2.62
CA LYS A 79 15.40 -4.39 3.88
C LYS A 79 14.13 -5.15 4.25
N PHE A 80 14.29 -6.42 4.62
CA PHE A 80 13.23 -7.18 5.29
C PHE A 80 13.20 -6.86 6.78
N VAL A 81 12.01 -6.57 7.30
CA VAL A 81 11.74 -6.39 8.72
C VAL A 81 10.56 -7.29 9.08
N SER A 82 10.76 -8.22 10.02
CA SER A 82 9.62 -9.01 10.46
C SER A 82 8.70 -8.20 11.37
N ILE A 83 7.40 -8.48 11.32
CA ILE A 83 6.44 -7.80 12.21
C ILE A 83 6.77 -8.02 13.70
N ASP A 84 7.34 -9.19 14.03
CA ASP A 84 7.77 -9.49 15.39
C ASP A 84 9.00 -8.66 15.79
N ASP A 85 9.91 -8.37 14.85
CA ASP A 85 11.07 -7.50 15.11
C ASP A 85 10.66 -6.06 15.39
N VAL A 86 9.61 -5.57 14.71
CA VAL A 86 9.00 -4.25 14.95
C VAL A 86 8.51 -4.18 16.41
N TYR A 87 7.69 -5.14 16.83
CA TYR A 87 7.12 -5.16 18.19
C TYR A 87 8.16 -5.47 19.28
N ALA A 88 9.24 -6.17 18.94
CA ALA A 88 10.31 -6.48 19.87
C ALA A 88 11.33 -5.33 20.04
N GLY A 89 11.26 -4.27 19.23
CA GLY A 89 12.23 -3.19 19.26
C GLY A 89 13.63 -3.61 18.81
N SER A 90 13.70 -4.52 17.83
CA SER A 90 14.99 -5.10 17.41
C SER A 90 15.89 -4.10 16.66
N TYR A 91 15.30 -3.02 16.16
CA TYR A 91 15.99 -1.97 15.39
C TYR A 91 15.87 -0.58 16.04
N PHE A 92 14.69 -0.25 16.58
CA PHE A 92 14.38 1.03 17.21
C PHE A 92 13.67 0.80 18.54
N GLU A 93 13.65 1.82 19.40
CA GLU A 93 12.88 1.77 20.65
C GLU A 93 11.37 1.71 20.35
N VAL A 94 10.67 0.79 21.01
CA VAL A 94 9.23 0.60 20.78
C VAL A 94 8.45 1.75 21.41
N GLN A 95 7.65 2.43 20.59
CA GLN A 95 6.74 3.51 20.97
C GLN A 95 5.36 3.26 20.38
N GLY A 96 4.30 3.79 20.98
CA GLY A 96 2.91 3.65 20.50
C GLY A 96 1.97 2.96 21.49
N ARG A 97 0.68 3.33 21.43
CA ARG A 97 -0.40 2.87 22.31
C ARG A 97 -0.89 1.47 21.95
N ASP A 98 -0.87 1.15 20.65
CA ASP A 98 -1.30 -0.13 20.11
C ASP A 98 -0.37 -0.64 18.98
N ASN A 99 -0.65 -1.84 18.47
CA ASN A 99 0.20 -2.47 17.44
C ASN A 99 0.32 -1.63 16.17
N GLN A 100 -0.75 -0.96 15.75
CA GLN A 100 -0.73 -0.18 14.52
C GLN A 100 -0.01 1.17 14.71
N GLU A 101 -0.08 1.80 15.89
CA GLU A 101 0.74 2.96 16.19
C GLU A 101 2.22 2.58 16.37
N ILE A 102 2.53 1.40 16.93
CA ILE A 102 3.91 0.88 16.99
C ILE A 102 4.52 0.74 15.59
N ILE A 103 3.76 0.24 14.62
CA ILE A 103 4.21 0.16 13.22
C ILE A 103 4.42 1.57 12.65
N LYS A 104 3.53 2.51 12.96
CA LYS A 104 3.64 3.91 12.49
C LYS A 104 4.91 4.59 13.03
N TYR A 105 5.21 4.45 14.33
CA TYR A 105 6.47 4.93 14.91
C TYR A 105 7.70 4.23 14.31
N PHE A 106 7.62 2.93 14.06
CA PHE A 106 8.71 2.22 13.39
C PHE A 106 8.99 2.79 11.99
N ILE A 107 7.94 3.11 11.23
CA ILE A 107 8.07 3.75 9.90
C ILE A 107 8.69 5.14 10.04
N LYS A 108 8.25 5.94 11.01
CA LYS A 108 8.87 7.24 11.34
C LYS A 108 10.37 7.10 11.60
N ASP A 109 10.76 6.18 12.48
CA ASP A 109 12.16 5.97 12.83
C ASP A 109 12.97 5.45 11.63
N ALA A 110 12.36 4.62 10.76
CA ALA A 110 12.99 4.18 9.52
C ALA A 110 13.18 5.34 8.52
N ILE A 111 12.25 6.29 8.44
CA ILE A 111 12.42 7.51 7.62
C ILE A 111 13.61 8.31 8.17
N GLU A 112 13.64 8.57 9.47
CA GLU A 112 14.64 9.45 10.09
C GLU A 112 16.05 8.85 10.16
N ASN A 113 16.15 7.53 10.34
CA ASN A 113 17.43 6.86 10.57
C ASN A 113 17.92 6.05 9.37
N TRP A 114 17.03 5.60 8.49
CA TRP A 114 17.37 4.78 7.32
C TRP A 114 17.09 5.48 5.98
N ASP A 115 16.45 6.65 5.97
CA ASP A 115 16.15 7.45 4.77
C ASP A 115 15.23 6.72 3.76
N ILE A 116 14.27 5.96 4.28
CA ILE A 116 13.34 5.19 3.44
C ILE A 116 12.37 6.11 2.68
N SER A 117 12.05 5.71 1.44
CA SER A 117 11.02 6.35 0.60
C SER A 117 9.82 5.44 0.35
N TYR A 118 9.96 4.13 0.60
CA TYR A 118 8.94 3.12 0.30
C TYR A 118 8.72 2.15 1.47
N VAL A 119 7.44 1.88 1.77
CA VAL A 119 7.01 0.82 2.68
C VAL A 119 6.11 -0.16 1.94
N LEU A 120 6.47 -1.44 1.96
CA LEU A 120 5.62 -2.50 1.44
C LEU A 120 5.20 -3.46 2.54
N PHE A 121 3.90 -3.48 2.82
CA PHE A 121 3.28 -4.51 3.65
C PHE A 121 3.07 -5.79 2.84
N VAL A 122 3.57 -6.92 3.34
CA VAL A 122 3.29 -8.24 2.74
C VAL A 122 2.62 -9.13 3.76
N GLY A 123 1.29 -9.16 3.73
CA GLY A 123 0.47 -9.92 4.66
C GLY A 123 -0.98 -9.48 4.67
N SER A 124 -1.85 -10.40 5.08
CA SER A 124 -3.27 -10.12 5.30
C SER A 124 -3.47 -9.17 6.49
N PHE A 125 -4.67 -8.59 6.59
CA PHE A 125 -5.07 -7.71 7.70
C PHE A 125 -4.98 -8.37 9.09
N LYS A 126 -4.90 -9.71 9.15
CA LYS A 126 -4.71 -10.46 10.41
C LYS A 126 -3.26 -10.55 10.86
N GLN A 127 -2.34 -10.41 9.92
CA GLN A 127 -0.90 -10.57 10.14
C GLN A 127 -0.22 -9.22 10.32
N ILE A 128 -0.66 -8.24 9.53
CA ILE A 128 -0.26 -6.85 9.66
C ILE A 128 -1.56 -6.08 9.90
N PRO A 129 -1.73 -5.46 11.07
CA PRO A 129 -2.98 -4.80 11.44
C PRO A 129 -3.34 -3.70 10.44
N ILE A 130 -4.62 -3.36 10.42
CA ILE A 130 -5.18 -2.22 9.68
C ILE A 130 -5.60 -1.15 10.69
N ARG A 131 -5.63 0.11 10.24
CA ARG A 131 -6.26 1.20 11.00
C ARG A 131 -7.66 1.46 10.44
N TYR A 132 -8.65 1.53 11.33
CA TYR A 132 -9.96 2.07 10.97
C TYR A 132 -9.96 3.58 11.24
N CYS A 133 -10.43 4.36 10.25
CA CYS A 133 -10.70 5.78 10.39
C CYS A 133 -12.18 5.98 10.72
N TYR A 134 -12.50 6.80 11.72
CA TYR A 134 -13.87 7.05 12.21
C TYR A 134 -14.48 8.33 11.62
N ASN A 135 -14.34 8.52 10.31
CA ASN A 135 -14.95 9.64 9.58
C ASN A 135 -16.32 9.21 9.05
N ASN A 136 -17.38 9.57 9.78
CA ASN A 136 -18.76 9.17 9.48
C ASN A 136 -19.30 9.97 8.29
N ASP A 137 -19.64 9.29 7.20
CA ASP A 137 -20.20 9.99 6.03
C ASP A 137 -21.67 10.41 6.18
N ASN A 138 -22.30 10.03 7.30
CA ASN A 138 -23.69 10.35 7.63
C ASN A 138 -24.68 10.01 6.50
N TYR A 139 -24.37 8.99 5.69
CA TYR A 139 -25.18 8.63 4.54
C TYR A 139 -26.56 8.11 4.98
N SER A 140 -27.61 8.89 4.70
CA SER A 140 -28.98 8.67 5.22
C SER A 140 -29.55 7.24 5.08
N ALA A 141 -29.17 6.47 4.05
CA ALA A 141 -29.67 5.12 3.84
C ALA A 141 -28.92 4.06 4.66
N SER A 142 -27.62 4.25 4.86
CA SER A 142 -26.74 3.33 5.59
C SER A 142 -25.41 4.04 5.87
N PRO A 143 -25.29 4.80 6.98
CA PRO A 143 -24.07 5.52 7.31
C PRO A 143 -22.88 4.57 7.46
N GLU A 144 -21.74 4.92 6.86
CA GLU A 144 -20.49 4.22 7.10
C GLU A 144 -19.70 4.96 8.19
N ILE A 145 -19.81 4.45 9.41
CA ILE A 145 -19.19 5.02 10.61
C ILE A 145 -17.66 4.94 10.55
N LYS A 146 -17.12 3.90 9.89
CA LYS A 146 -15.68 3.70 9.78
C LYS A 146 -15.29 2.83 8.59
N PHE A 147 -14.08 3.04 8.12
CA PHE A 147 -13.48 2.32 6.99
C PHE A 147 -11.98 2.15 7.19
N ILE A 148 -11.34 1.31 6.37
CA ILE A 148 -9.90 1.03 6.46
C ILE A 148 -9.11 2.21 5.90
N SER A 149 -8.11 2.71 6.62
CA SER A 149 -7.15 3.67 6.08
C SER A 149 -5.72 3.17 6.21
N GLU A 150 -5.11 2.86 5.07
CA GLU A 150 -3.66 2.58 5.02
C GLU A 150 -2.84 3.89 4.97
N LEU A 151 -3.47 5.02 4.62
CA LEU A 151 -2.86 6.36 4.68
C LEU A 151 -2.38 6.68 6.10
N TYR A 152 -3.04 6.16 7.14
CA TYR A 152 -2.59 6.26 8.53
C TYR A 152 -1.11 5.89 8.73
N TYR A 153 -0.61 4.88 8.01
CA TYR A 153 0.79 4.46 8.13
C TYR A 153 1.76 5.28 7.28
N ALA A 154 1.24 6.10 6.37
CA ALA A 154 2.02 6.88 5.42
C ALA A 154 2.09 8.37 5.79
N ASP A 155 1.03 8.93 6.37
CA ASP A 155 0.97 10.26 6.99
C ASP A 155 1.63 10.16 8.37
N ILE A 156 2.90 10.56 8.47
CA ILE A 156 3.75 10.42 9.66
C ILE A 156 3.82 11.74 10.42
N TYR A 157 3.91 12.86 9.71
CA TYR A 157 4.08 14.19 10.28
C TYR A 157 2.89 15.09 9.96
N ASP A 158 2.52 15.95 10.90
CA ASP A 158 1.60 17.06 10.63
C ASP A 158 2.31 18.22 9.90
N GLU A 159 1.55 19.26 9.56
CA GLU A 159 2.06 20.47 8.89
C GLU A 159 3.20 21.19 9.65
N ASN A 160 3.34 20.93 10.96
CA ASN A 160 4.35 21.52 11.84
C ASN A 160 5.55 20.58 12.06
N GLY A 161 5.55 19.39 11.46
CA GLY A 161 6.58 18.36 11.61
C GLY A 161 6.47 17.53 12.90
N ASN A 162 5.36 17.61 13.63
CA ASN A 162 5.10 16.73 14.78
C ASN A 162 4.53 15.40 14.31
N PHE A 163 4.60 14.37 15.14
CA PHE A 163 4.00 13.07 14.81
C PHE A 163 2.47 13.17 14.70
N SER A 164 1.94 12.80 13.54
CA SER A 164 0.51 12.78 13.23
C SER A 164 -0.16 11.57 13.89
N THR A 165 -0.76 11.75 15.07
CA THR A 165 -1.32 10.62 15.83
C THR A 165 -2.61 10.05 15.23
N TRP A 166 -3.35 10.89 14.48
CA TRP A 166 -4.76 10.69 14.10
C TRP A 166 -5.66 10.40 15.31
N ASP A 167 -5.29 10.79 16.52
CA ASP A 167 -6.08 10.60 17.75
C ASP A 167 -5.58 11.68 18.71
N SER A 168 -6.15 12.87 18.54
CA SER A 168 -5.73 14.15 19.11
C SER A 168 -6.39 14.43 20.46
N ASP A 169 -7.56 13.86 20.72
CA ASP A 169 -8.24 13.94 22.02
C ASP A 169 -7.99 12.72 22.92
N GLY A 170 -7.38 11.65 22.38
CA GLY A 170 -6.83 10.53 23.12
C GLY A 170 -7.88 9.48 23.51
N ASP A 171 -8.94 9.32 22.73
CA ASP A 171 -10.05 8.42 23.01
C ASP A 171 -9.98 7.06 22.27
N GLU A 172 -8.94 6.87 21.46
CA GLU A 172 -8.68 5.69 20.60
C GLU A 172 -9.61 5.55 19.36
N LEU A 173 -10.37 6.58 19.01
CA LEU A 173 -11.14 6.69 17.77
C LEU A 173 -10.35 7.49 16.73
N TYR A 174 -9.61 6.79 15.88
CA TYR A 174 -8.66 7.46 15.01
C TYR A 174 -9.30 8.16 13.81
N GLY A 175 -8.92 9.42 13.57
CA GLY A 175 -9.46 10.26 12.50
C GLY A 175 -10.95 10.50 12.68
N GLU A 176 -11.39 10.68 13.93
CA GLU A 176 -12.80 10.82 14.27
C GLU A 176 -13.39 12.11 13.71
N TRP A 177 -14.51 11.94 13.00
CA TRP A 177 -15.35 13.01 12.53
C TRP A 177 -16.82 12.56 12.60
N ASP A 178 -17.48 12.86 13.71
CA ASP A 178 -18.87 12.49 13.97
C ASP A 178 -19.65 13.63 14.64
N GLY A 179 -20.56 14.28 13.92
CA GLY A 179 -21.33 15.42 14.40
C GLY A 179 -21.01 16.73 13.68
N GLU A 180 -21.02 17.85 14.40
CA GLU A 180 -20.97 19.21 13.83
C GLU A 180 -19.55 19.68 13.46
N VAL A 181 -18.51 19.07 14.04
CA VAL A 181 -17.09 19.36 13.78
C VAL A 181 -16.28 18.08 13.94
N ALA A 182 -15.10 18.00 13.34
CA ALA A 182 -14.19 16.90 13.59
C ALA A 182 -13.67 16.94 15.03
N GLN A 183 -13.58 15.77 15.66
CA GLN A 183 -12.95 15.57 16.95
C GLN A 183 -11.44 15.50 16.79
N ASP A 184 -10.98 14.76 15.77
CA ASP A 184 -9.58 14.69 15.39
C ASP A 184 -9.20 15.73 14.35
N LYS A 185 -8.49 16.77 14.79
CA LYS A 185 -8.06 17.86 13.91
C LYS A 185 -6.91 18.68 14.49
N PRO A 186 -6.12 19.34 13.62
CA PRO A 186 -6.03 19.09 12.18
C PRO A 186 -5.18 17.84 11.89
N ILE A 187 -5.55 17.09 10.85
CA ILE A 187 -4.71 16.06 10.23
C ILE A 187 -4.39 16.58 8.82
N ASP A 188 -3.13 16.58 8.38
CA ASP A 188 -2.82 17.12 7.04
C ASP A 188 -3.13 16.12 5.91
N LEU A 189 -3.19 14.82 6.22
CA LEU A 189 -3.48 13.70 5.33
C LEU A 189 -2.45 13.53 4.20
N VAL A 190 -1.29 14.18 4.29
CA VAL A 190 -0.24 14.12 3.26
C VAL A 190 0.67 12.93 3.56
N PRO A 191 0.79 11.94 2.65
CA PRO A 191 1.69 10.82 2.90
C PRO A 191 3.16 11.27 2.84
N ASP A 192 3.94 10.98 3.88
CA ASP A 192 5.39 11.19 3.95
C ASP A 192 6.18 10.11 3.22
N VAL A 193 5.66 8.89 3.22
CA VAL A 193 6.29 7.73 2.57
C VAL A 193 5.34 7.08 1.56
N CYS A 194 5.89 6.52 0.48
CA CYS A 194 5.08 5.77 -0.48
C CYS A 194 4.72 4.41 0.11
N LEU A 195 3.43 4.10 0.20
CA LEU A 195 2.95 2.87 0.83
C LEU A 195 2.15 2.01 -0.15
N GLY A 196 2.36 0.70 -0.08
CA GLY A 196 1.53 -0.27 -0.78
C GLY A 196 1.41 -1.57 0.01
N ARG A 197 0.36 -2.34 -0.29
CA ARG A 197 0.10 -3.63 0.35
C ARG A 197 -0.05 -4.77 -0.65
N LEU A 198 0.72 -5.83 -0.43
CA LEU A 198 0.45 -7.16 -0.95
C LEU A 198 -0.33 -7.95 0.12
N ALA A 199 -1.66 -7.98 0.02
CA ALA A 199 -2.56 -8.53 1.05
C ALA A 199 -2.58 -10.08 1.12
N CYS A 200 -1.40 -10.71 1.01
CA CYS A 200 -1.22 -12.15 0.94
C CYS A 200 -1.64 -12.84 2.24
N TYR A 201 -2.46 -13.87 2.13
CA TYR A 201 -2.85 -14.71 3.26
C TYR A 201 -1.91 -15.89 3.51
N ASN A 202 -1.07 -16.24 2.53
CA ASN A 202 -0.18 -17.39 2.60
C ASN A 202 1.03 -17.25 1.67
N VAL A 203 2.00 -18.14 1.87
CA VAL A 203 3.27 -18.16 1.12
C VAL A 203 3.08 -18.35 -0.40
N ASP A 204 2.04 -19.05 -0.85
CA ASP A 204 1.84 -19.29 -2.28
C ASP A 204 1.31 -18.05 -3.01
N GLU A 205 0.47 -17.25 -2.34
CA GLU A 205 0.10 -15.91 -2.82
C GLU A 205 1.34 -15.01 -2.89
N VAL A 206 2.20 -14.99 -1.85
CA VAL A 206 3.47 -14.23 -1.86
C VAL A 206 4.31 -14.61 -3.07
N LYS A 207 4.56 -15.91 -3.29
CA LYS A 207 5.32 -16.38 -4.45
C LYS A 207 4.66 -15.99 -5.78
N THR A 208 3.33 -16.03 -5.84
CA THR A 208 2.59 -15.67 -7.06
C THR A 208 2.79 -14.20 -7.41
N VAL A 209 2.58 -13.30 -6.44
CA VAL A 209 2.69 -11.85 -6.68
C VAL A 209 4.14 -11.41 -6.86
N VAL A 210 5.08 -11.97 -6.09
CA VAL A 210 6.53 -11.72 -6.26
C VAL A 210 6.98 -12.11 -7.67
N ASN A 211 6.59 -13.29 -8.16
CA ASN A 211 6.94 -13.71 -9.51
C ASN A 211 6.30 -12.81 -10.58
N LYS A 212 5.10 -12.28 -10.35
CA LYS A 212 4.47 -11.31 -11.27
C LYS A 212 5.28 -10.02 -11.34
N ILE A 213 5.63 -9.45 -10.18
CA ILE A 213 6.37 -8.19 -10.07
C ILE A 213 7.76 -8.31 -10.70
N ILE A 214 8.55 -9.30 -10.28
CA ILE A 214 9.89 -9.52 -10.83
C ILE A 214 9.84 -9.67 -12.36
N ASN A 215 8.87 -10.41 -12.90
CA ASN A 215 8.76 -10.57 -14.34
C ASN A 215 8.26 -9.32 -15.07
N TYR A 216 7.46 -8.50 -14.42
CA TYR A 216 7.00 -7.22 -14.95
C TYR A 216 8.16 -6.21 -15.06
N GLU A 217 9.06 -6.21 -14.08
CA GLU A 217 10.16 -5.25 -13.99
C GLU A 217 11.43 -5.65 -14.75
N LYS A 218 11.57 -6.94 -15.10
CA LYS A 218 12.74 -7.47 -15.82
C LYS A 218 13.11 -6.73 -17.10
N GLN A 219 12.13 -6.26 -17.86
CA GLN A 219 12.32 -5.59 -19.14
C GLN A 219 11.18 -4.59 -19.36
N PRO A 220 11.40 -3.53 -20.16
CA PRO A 220 10.32 -2.67 -20.61
C PRO A 220 9.21 -3.47 -21.28
N ALA A 221 7.97 -3.11 -20.97
CA ALA A 221 6.78 -3.74 -21.53
C ALA A 221 6.69 -3.51 -23.04
N ASP A 222 6.32 -4.56 -23.78
CA ASP A 222 6.02 -4.44 -25.21
C ASP A 222 4.88 -3.41 -25.44
N PRO A 223 5.14 -2.32 -26.18
CA PRO A 223 4.16 -1.28 -26.45
C PRO A 223 2.85 -1.81 -27.07
N SER A 224 2.89 -2.94 -27.79
CA SER A 224 1.73 -3.50 -28.49
C SER A 224 0.58 -3.84 -27.54
N TRP A 225 0.88 -4.19 -26.29
CA TRP A 225 -0.13 -4.40 -25.26
C TRP A 225 -0.14 -3.28 -24.24
N PHE A 226 1.00 -2.72 -23.86
CA PHE A 226 1.05 -1.73 -22.79
C PHE A 226 0.37 -0.42 -23.18
N LYS A 227 0.51 0.04 -24.44
CA LYS A 227 -0.13 1.27 -24.91
C LYS A 227 -1.64 1.16 -25.10
N ARG A 228 -2.24 0.01 -24.79
CA ARG A 228 -3.71 -0.12 -24.73
C ARG A 228 -4.19 0.38 -23.37
N MET A 229 -5.18 1.27 -23.37
CA MET A 229 -5.89 1.73 -22.16
C MET A 229 -7.34 1.25 -22.25
N VAL A 230 -7.74 0.30 -21.40
CA VAL A 230 -9.13 -0.17 -21.35
C VAL A 230 -9.89 0.68 -20.36
N VAL A 231 -10.93 1.37 -20.83
CA VAL A 231 -11.81 2.18 -19.98
C VAL A 231 -13.22 1.61 -20.00
N VAL A 232 -13.84 1.50 -18.82
CA VAL A 232 -15.17 0.93 -18.62
C VAL A 232 -16.01 1.92 -17.83
N GLY A 233 -17.17 2.29 -18.37
CA GLY A 233 -18.02 3.32 -17.78
C GLY A 233 -19.46 3.24 -18.28
N GLY A 234 -20.36 3.79 -17.50
CA GLY A 234 -21.78 3.89 -17.78
C GLY A 234 -22.44 4.89 -16.84
N ASP A 235 -23.71 4.67 -16.53
CA ASP A 235 -24.50 5.45 -15.58
C ASP A 235 -24.31 4.84 -14.19
N THR A 236 -23.76 5.62 -13.28
CA THR A 236 -23.52 5.28 -11.88
C THR A 236 -24.59 5.97 -11.04
N TYR A 237 -24.86 7.26 -11.22
CA TYR A 237 -25.67 8.00 -10.26
C TYR A 237 -27.11 8.21 -10.70
N GLU A 238 -28.05 8.10 -9.76
CA GLU A 238 -29.47 8.31 -10.06
C GLU A 238 -29.80 9.76 -10.42
N ASN A 239 -29.09 10.72 -9.83
CA ASN A 239 -29.35 12.15 -9.98
C ASN A 239 -28.46 12.85 -11.01
N PHE A 240 -27.64 12.10 -11.76
CA PHE A 240 -26.81 12.66 -12.83
C PHE A 240 -27.45 12.41 -14.20
N GLU A 241 -27.56 13.46 -15.02
CA GLU A 241 -28.06 13.33 -16.39
C GLU A 241 -26.96 12.80 -17.32
N GLY A 242 -27.01 11.49 -17.62
CA GLY A 242 -26.16 10.86 -18.62
C GLY A 242 -25.31 9.72 -18.06
N TYR A 243 -24.06 9.66 -18.50
CA TYR A 243 -23.12 8.59 -18.17
C TYR A 243 -21.84 9.20 -17.57
N GLU A 244 -21.90 9.64 -16.31
CA GLU A 244 -20.74 10.28 -15.66
C GLU A 244 -19.50 9.37 -15.59
N GLY A 245 -19.68 8.05 -15.49
CA GLY A 245 -18.56 7.12 -15.59
C GLY A 245 -17.84 7.19 -16.95
N GLU A 246 -18.56 7.47 -18.03
CA GLU A 246 -17.97 7.68 -19.36
C GLU A 246 -17.29 9.05 -19.47
N ILE A 247 -17.83 10.08 -18.82
CA ILE A 247 -17.21 11.42 -18.74
C ILE A 247 -15.86 11.32 -18.04
N ASN A 248 -15.80 10.63 -16.90
CA ASN A 248 -14.56 10.44 -16.15
C ASN A 248 -13.56 9.57 -16.91
N ASN A 249 -14.03 8.52 -17.59
CA ASN A 249 -13.19 7.77 -18.54
C ASN A 249 -12.63 8.66 -19.65
N GLN A 250 -13.43 9.58 -20.20
CA GLN A 250 -12.96 10.49 -21.25
C GLN A 250 -11.92 11.47 -20.70
N ARG A 251 -12.13 12.05 -19.52
CA ARG A 251 -11.14 12.90 -18.84
C ARG A 251 -9.81 12.16 -18.66
N ALA A 252 -9.84 10.93 -18.15
CA ALA A 252 -8.65 10.11 -18.01
C ALA A 252 -7.95 9.85 -19.36
N ILE A 253 -8.69 9.65 -20.45
CA ILE A 253 -8.12 9.50 -21.80
C ILE A 253 -7.46 10.81 -22.27
N ASP A 254 -8.09 11.96 -21.99
CA ASP A 254 -7.61 13.27 -22.43
C ASP A 254 -6.33 13.69 -21.69
N GLU A 255 -6.13 13.21 -20.45
CA GLU A 255 -4.87 13.36 -19.72
C GLU A 255 -3.74 12.49 -20.31
N MET A 256 -4.07 11.38 -20.97
CA MET A 256 -3.07 10.50 -21.58
C MET A 256 -2.52 11.11 -22.87
N ASP A 257 -1.21 10.98 -23.09
CA ASP A 257 -0.64 11.39 -24.37
C ASP A 257 -1.19 10.53 -25.54
N GLY A 258 -1.05 11.05 -26.76
CA GLY A 258 -1.52 10.39 -27.98
C GLY A 258 -0.84 9.05 -28.30
N SER A 259 0.12 8.58 -27.48
CA SER A 259 0.73 7.26 -27.66
C SER A 259 -0.14 6.12 -27.14
N PHE A 260 -1.13 6.40 -26.28
CA PHE A 260 -2.07 5.39 -25.80
C PHE A 260 -3.29 5.26 -26.72
N SER A 261 -3.69 4.01 -26.95
CA SER A 261 -4.87 3.63 -27.72
C SER A 261 -6.02 3.28 -26.76
N PRO A 262 -7.07 4.13 -26.65
CA PRO A 262 -8.19 3.87 -25.77
C PRO A 262 -9.13 2.80 -26.33
N ILE A 263 -9.51 1.83 -25.49
CA ILE A 263 -10.55 0.84 -25.73
C ILE A 263 -11.74 1.17 -24.84
N LYS A 264 -12.71 1.88 -25.42
CA LYS A 264 -13.91 2.36 -24.74
C LYS A 264 -14.98 1.27 -24.66
N LEU A 265 -15.13 0.65 -23.48
CA LEU A 265 -16.21 -0.28 -23.15
C LEU A 265 -17.30 0.48 -22.40
N TRP A 266 -18.07 1.26 -23.16
CA TRP A 266 -19.06 2.18 -22.65
C TRP A 266 -20.49 1.66 -22.83
N ALA A 267 -21.40 2.13 -21.99
CA ALA A 267 -22.81 1.84 -22.09
C ALA A 267 -23.41 2.52 -23.34
N SER A 268 -23.10 3.80 -23.55
CA SER A 268 -23.64 4.63 -24.64
C SER A 268 -23.30 4.09 -26.04
N ASN A 269 -22.12 3.49 -26.21
CA ASN A 269 -21.66 2.94 -27.48
C ASN A 269 -22.03 1.47 -27.69
N GLY A 270 -22.75 0.87 -26.73
CA GLY A 270 -23.22 -0.52 -26.77
C GLY A 270 -22.11 -1.57 -26.70
N LYS A 271 -20.85 -1.20 -26.42
CA LYS A 271 -19.73 -2.17 -26.30
C LYS A 271 -19.67 -2.81 -24.93
N LEU A 272 -20.17 -2.15 -23.88
CA LEU A 272 -20.33 -2.74 -22.56
C LEU A 272 -21.53 -3.70 -22.52
N LYS A 273 -21.29 -4.97 -22.16
CA LYS A 273 -22.34 -5.99 -22.09
C LYS A 273 -22.68 -6.34 -20.64
N GLU A 274 -23.93 -6.76 -20.42
CA GLU A 274 -24.49 -7.09 -19.10
C GLU A 274 -23.56 -7.93 -18.22
N LYS A 275 -23.03 -9.02 -18.78
CA LYS A 275 -22.24 -10.02 -18.03
C LYS A 275 -20.73 -9.73 -17.94
N GLY A 276 -20.25 -8.59 -18.45
CA GLY A 276 -18.83 -8.22 -18.35
C GLY A 276 -17.83 -9.06 -19.17
N TRP A 277 -18.26 -10.10 -19.91
CA TRP A 277 -17.35 -10.97 -20.69
C TRP A 277 -16.57 -10.24 -21.79
N ASN A 278 -17.11 -9.15 -22.31
CA ASN A 278 -16.38 -8.27 -23.24
C ASN A 278 -15.18 -7.59 -22.56
N ILE A 279 -15.27 -7.27 -21.26
CA ILE A 279 -14.15 -6.70 -20.50
C ILE A 279 -13.04 -7.75 -20.36
N ILE A 280 -13.39 -8.96 -19.88
CA ILE A 280 -12.42 -10.07 -19.75
C ILE A 280 -11.71 -10.37 -21.06
N ARG A 281 -12.42 -10.34 -22.19
CA ARG A 281 -11.83 -10.52 -23.53
C ARG A 281 -10.82 -9.44 -23.89
N GLU A 282 -11.06 -8.18 -23.54
CA GLU A 282 -10.11 -7.10 -23.81
C GLU A 282 -8.90 -7.14 -22.88
N ILE A 283 -9.11 -7.43 -21.60
CA ILE A 283 -8.00 -7.59 -20.63
C ILE A 283 -7.10 -8.77 -21.02
N ASN A 284 -7.67 -9.89 -21.48
CA ASN A 284 -6.90 -11.04 -21.97
C ASN A 284 -5.98 -10.75 -23.17
N LYS A 285 -6.22 -9.67 -23.91
CA LYS A 285 -5.30 -9.21 -24.97
C LYS A 285 -4.07 -8.47 -24.41
N GLY A 286 -4.17 -8.00 -23.16
CA GLY A 286 -3.22 -7.14 -22.47
C GLY A 286 -3.58 -5.65 -22.62
N CYS A 287 -3.35 -4.89 -21.55
CA CYS A 287 -3.40 -3.44 -21.50
C CYS A 287 -2.42 -2.92 -20.45
N GLY A 288 -1.91 -1.70 -20.60
CA GLY A 288 -1.09 -1.05 -19.56
C GLY A 288 -1.96 -0.49 -18.45
N PHE A 289 -3.12 0.05 -18.82
CA PHE A 289 -4.08 0.63 -17.89
C PHE A 289 -5.47 0.03 -18.06
N TRP A 290 -6.15 -0.15 -16.93
CA TRP A 290 -7.55 -0.54 -16.85
C TRP A 290 -8.27 0.38 -15.87
N TYR A 291 -9.15 1.25 -16.39
CA TYR A 291 -9.93 2.16 -15.57
C TYR A 291 -11.41 1.77 -15.60
N LEU A 292 -12.00 1.55 -14.43
CA LEU A 292 -13.43 1.31 -14.27
C LEU A 292 -14.05 2.47 -13.48
N SER A 293 -15.15 3.03 -13.98
CA SER A 293 -15.91 4.06 -13.28
C SER A 293 -17.38 3.65 -13.18
N GLY A 294 -17.81 3.34 -11.96
CA GLY A 294 -19.08 2.68 -11.69
C GLY A 294 -19.30 2.42 -10.20
N HIS A 295 -20.16 1.45 -9.92
CA HIS A 295 -20.47 0.95 -8.58
C HIS A 295 -19.63 -0.26 -8.21
N GLY A 296 -19.43 -0.42 -6.91
CA GLY A 296 -18.63 -1.49 -6.35
C GLY A 296 -19.21 -2.04 -5.05
N ASN A 297 -18.81 -3.27 -4.76
CA ASN A 297 -18.58 -3.73 -3.41
C ASN A 297 -17.42 -4.72 -3.43
N THR A 298 -17.16 -5.39 -2.31
CA THR A 298 -16.09 -6.38 -2.16
C THR A 298 -16.14 -7.55 -3.15
N ASN A 299 -17.28 -7.81 -3.80
CA ASN A 299 -17.50 -8.99 -4.66
C ASN A 299 -17.87 -8.67 -6.11
N ILE A 300 -18.26 -7.43 -6.42
CA ILE A 300 -18.72 -7.05 -7.77
C ILE A 300 -18.33 -5.61 -8.12
N TRP A 301 -18.06 -5.41 -9.39
CA TRP A 301 -18.13 -4.10 -10.03
C TRP A 301 -19.25 -4.09 -11.09
N ILE A 302 -20.02 -3.01 -11.18
CA ILE A 302 -21.18 -2.85 -12.08
C ILE A 302 -21.43 -1.38 -12.43
N THR A 303 -22.05 -1.10 -13.58
CA THR A 303 -22.60 0.22 -13.94
C THR A 303 -23.94 0.02 -14.66
N TYR A 304 -24.60 1.06 -15.16
CA TYR A 304 -25.95 0.95 -15.74
C TYR A 304 -26.08 1.60 -17.11
N THR A 305 -27.16 1.25 -17.83
CA THR A 305 -27.67 2.05 -18.94
C THR A 305 -28.42 3.26 -18.41
N TYR A 306 -28.37 4.39 -19.14
CA TYR A 306 -29.27 5.50 -18.94
C TYR A 306 -30.73 5.10 -19.31
N THR A 307 -31.71 5.76 -18.67
CA THR A 307 -33.20 5.66 -18.73
C THR A 307 -33.85 5.06 -20.01
N PRO A 308 -35.09 4.48 -19.96
CA PRO A 308 -36.12 4.55 -18.91
C PRO A 308 -36.16 3.39 -17.91
N ALA A 309 -35.35 2.33 -18.09
CA ALA A 309 -35.14 1.29 -17.10
C ALA A 309 -33.64 0.99 -17.00
N LYS A 310 -33.01 1.40 -15.87
CA LYS A 310 -31.59 1.15 -15.63
C LYS A 310 -31.33 -0.36 -15.69
N THR A 311 -30.54 -0.79 -16.67
CA THR A 311 -30.13 -2.19 -16.82
C THR A 311 -28.68 -2.31 -16.37
N GLY A 312 -28.41 -3.22 -15.45
CA GLY A 312 -27.05 -3.47 -14.96
C GLY A 312 -26.13 -3.96 -16.07
N LEU A 313 -24.96 -3.34 -16.19
CA LEU A 313 -23.94 -3.58 -17.20
C LEU A 313 -22.60 -3.90 -16.54
N GLY A 314 -21.79 -4.70 -17.23
CA GLY A 314 -20.40 -4.92 -16.81
C GLY A 314 -20.25 -5.68 -15.50
N ARG A 315 -21.20 -6.54 -15.11
CA ARG A 315 -21.17 -7.35 -13.87
C ARG A 315 -19.88 -8.18 -13.76
N LEU A 316 -18.85 -7.60 -13.16
CA LEU A 316 -17.53 -8.21 -12.97
C LEU A 316 -17.44 -8.75 -11.55
N THR A 317 -17.51 -10.05 -11.46
CA THR A 317 -17.43 -10.81 -10.21
C THR A 317 -16.20 -11.70 -10.23
N SER A 318 -15.93 -12.35 -9.10
CA SER A 318 -14.90 -13.38 -8.99
C SER A 318 -15.04 -14.50 -10.03
N ILE A 319 -16.27 -14.82 -10.47
CA ILE A 319 -16.50 -15.80 -11.54
C ILE A 319 -15.87 -15.34 -12.86
N ASN A 320 -15.97 -14.06 -13.19
CA ASN A 320 -15.41 -13.53 -14.44
C ASN A 320 -13.88 -13.61 -14.44
N PHE A 321 -13.27 -13.31 -13.30
CA PHE A 321 -11.83 -13.31 -13.10
C PHE A 321 -11.18 -14.70 -13.19
N LEU A 322 -11.93 -15.79 -12.99
CA LEU A 322 -11.45 -17.16 -13.28
C LEU A 322 -10.99 -17.30 -14.75
N PHE A 323 -11.55 -16.48 -15.64
CA PHE A 323 -11.25 -16.48 -17.08
C PHE A 323 -10.23 -15.41 -17.48
N LEU A 324 -9.62 -14.72 -16.52
CA LEU A 324 -8.44 -13.90 -16.77
C LEU A 324 -7.22 -14.81 -17.00
N ASN A 325 -6.61 -14.62 -18.16
CA ASN A 325 -5.45 -15.35 -18.67
C ASN A 325 -4.57 -14.41 -19.53
N ASN A 326 -4.48 -13.14 -19.15
CA ASN A 326 -3.60 -12.13 -19.76
C ASN A 326 -2.11 -12.39 -19.49
N LYS A 327 -1.76 -13.47 -18.77
CA LYS A 327 -0.38 -13.90 -18.49
C LYS A 327 0.41 -12.74 -17.87
N GLN A 328 1.57 -12.40 -18.45
CA GLN A 328 2.45 -11.33 -17.96
C GLN A 328 2.05 -9.93 -18.48
N LYS A 329 0.94 -9.79 -19.20
CA LYS A 329 0.44 -8.50 -19.70
C LYS A 329 -0.48 -7.86 -18.67
N LEU A 330 0.11 -7.40 -17.57
CA LEU A 330 -0.58 -7.05 -16.33
C LEU A 330 -0.85 -5.53 -16.28
N PRO A 331 -2.11 -5.06 -16.34
CA PRO A 331 -2.40 -3.63 -16.21
C PRO A 331 -2.27 -3.13 -14.78
N VAL A 332 -2.05 -1.82 -14.64
CA VAL A 332 -2.43 -1.08 -13.43
C VAL A 332 -3.94 -0.81 -13.51
N CYS A 333 -4.68 -1.26 -12.48
CA CYS A 333 -6.13 -1.16 -12.42
C CYS A 333 -6.55 -0.02 -11.49
N LEU A 334 -7.35 0.92 -11.99
CA LEU A 334 -8.01 1.96 -11.20
C LEU A 334 -9.50 1.59 -11.16
N VAL A 335 -10.04 1.37 -9.96
CA VAL A 335 -11.45 1.02 -9.79
C VAL A 335 -12.16 2.12 -9.01
N GLY A 336 -13.06 2.82 -9.70
CA GLY A 336 -14.07 3.67 -9.10
C GLY A 336 -15.29 2.82 -8.73
N GLY A 337 -15.66 2.88 -7.45
CA GLY A 337 -16.74 2.13 -6.84
C GLY A 337 -16.44 1.79 -5.38
N CYS A 338 -17.49 1.72 -4.57
CA CYS A 338 -17.37 1.51 -3.13
C CYS A 338 -16.77 0.13 -2.79
N HIS A 339 -15.97 0.06 -1.72
CA HIS A 339 -15.46 -1.16 -1.07
C HIS A 339 -14.73 -2.17 -1.98
N ASN A 340 -14.41 -1.85 -3.24
CA ASN A 340 -13.75 -2.81 -4.12
C ASN A 340 -12.38 -3.22 -3.56
N SER A 341 -11.74 -2.34 -2.78
CA SER A 341 -10.47 -2.57 -2.12
C SER A 341 -10.60 -2.86 -0.62
N GLU A 342 -11.79 -3.12 -0.06
CA GLU A 342 -11.96 -3.46 1.37
C GLU A 342 -11.39 -4.87 1.68
N PHE A 343 -10.07 -4.96 1.88
CA PHE A 343 -9.34 -6.23 2.00
C PHE A 343 -9.46 -6.91 3.38
N ALA A 344 -10.15 -6.28 4.34
CA ALA A 344 -10.40 -6.85 5.67
C ALA A 344 -11.76 -7.53 5.78
N LEU A 345 -11.99 -8.55 4.94
CA LEU A 345 -13.24 -9.29 4.97
C LEU A 345 -13.32 -10.22 6.20
N PRO A 346 -14.41 -10.19 6.99
CA PRO A 346 -14.57 -11.07 8.14
C PRO A 346 -14.56 -12.54 7.69
N THR A 347 -13.43 -13.18 7.88
CA THR A 347 -13.22 -14.61 7.62
C THR A 347 -13.93 -15.44 8.68
N SER A 348 -15.22 -15.73 8.51
CA SER A 348 -15.91 -16.70 9.39
C SER A 348 -15.47 -18.16 9.14
N PHE A 349 -14.42 -18.41 8.35
CA PHE A 349 -13.84 -19.75 8.19
C PHE A 349 -12.31 -19.70 8.17
N TYR A 350 -11.69 -20.13 9.27
CA TYR A 350 -10.32 -20.60 9.29
C TYR A 350 -10.20 -21.79 8.33
N ILE A 351 -9.45 -21.63 7.23
CA ILE A 351 -9.14 -22.74 6.33
C ILE A 351 -7.67 -23.11 6.54
N LYS A 352 -7.45 -24.23 7.23
CA LYS A 352 -6.18 -24.96 7.19
C LYS A 352 -6.13 -25.70 5.83
N SER A 353 -5.08 -25.46 5.05
CA SER A 353 -4.72 -26.11 3.76
C SER A 353 -5.37 -25.60 2.46
N TRP A 354 -4.64 -25.84 1.36
CA TRP A 354 -4.87 -25.40 -0.02
C TRP A 354 -6.32 -25.61 -0.47
N ASN A 355 -7.01 -24.50 -0.76
CA ASN A 355 -8.33 -24.52 -1.38
C ASN A 355 -8.28 -23.63 -2.63
N PRO A 356 -8.51 -24.15 -3.85
CA PRO A 356 -8.49 -23.36 -5.09
C PRO A 356 -9.58 -22.27 -5.14
N VAL A 357 -10.49 -22.25 -4.16
CA VAL A 357 -11.61 -21.32 -4.02
C VAL A 357 -11.35 -20.25 -2.95
N ARG A 358 -10.20 -20.27 -2.25
CA ARG A 358 -9.84 -19.26 -1.22
C ARG A 358 -9.83 -17.84 -1.79
N TRP A 359 -9.37 -17.72 -3.03
CA TRP A 359 -9.33 -16.49 -3.82
C TRP A 359 -10.73 -15.85 -3.99
N LEU A 360 -11.85 -16.60 -3.89
CA LEU A 360 -13.21 -16.01 -3.96
C LEU A 360 -13.62 -15.23 -2.70
N LYS A 361 -12.84 -15.26 -1.61
CA LYS A 361 -13.14 -14.58 -0.33
C LYS A 361 -12.28 -13.33 -0.09
N GLU A 362 -11.49 -12.94 -1.07
CA GLU A 362 -10.68 -11.72 -1.05
C GLU A 362 -11.51 -10.55 -1.59
N CYS A 363 -11.13 -9.31 -1.32
CA CYS A 363 -11.80 -8.18 -1.96
C CYS A 363 -11.56 -8.19 -3.47
N TRP A 364 -12.48 -7.56 -4.20
CA TRP A 364 -12.47 -7.48 -5.65
C TRP A 364 -11.11 -7.04 -6.22
N SER A 365 -10.47 -6.05 -5.58
CA SER A 365 -9.17 -5.52 -6.00
C SER A 365 -8.03 -6.49 -5.77
N TRP A 366 -7.95 -7.13 -4.59
CA TRP A 366 -6.87 -8.07 -4.27
C TRP A 366 -6.97 -9.33 -5.13
N GLN A 367 -8.19 -9.78 -5.43
CA GLN A 367 -8.44 -10.87 -6.37
C GLN A 367 -7.73 -10.66 -7.72
N LEU A 368 -7.68 -9.43 -8.25
CA LEU A 368 -6.97 -9.15 -9.49
C LEU A 368 -5.45 -9.24 -9.32
N VAL A 369 -4.91 -8.75 -8.20
CA VAL A 369 -3.46 -8.74 -7.94
C VAL A 369 -2.94 -10.15 -7.64
N SER A 370 -3.67 -10.93 -6.83
CA SER A 370 -3.31 -12.29 -6.42
C SER A 370 -3.57 -13.36 -7.48
N LYS A 371 -4.31 -13.04 -8.56
CA LYS A 371 -4.65 -13.98 -9.63
C LYS A 371 -3.41 -14.63 -10.27
N PRO A 372 -3.28 -15.96 -10.22
CA PRO A 372 -2.24 -16.66 -10.97
C PRO A 372 -2.47 -16.55 -12.49
N ASN A 373 -1.38 -16.42 -13.25
CA ASN A 373 -1.38 -16.37 -14.73
C ASN A 373 -2.21 -15.24 -15.36
N GLY A 374 -2.42 -14.13 -14.65
CA GLY A 374 -3.13 -12.97 -15.17
C GLY A 374 -3.51 -11.97 -14.08
N GLY A 375 -4.62 -11.26 -14.30
CA GLY A 375 -5.09 -10.22 -13.39
C GLY A 375 -4.40 -8.88 -13.63
N SER A 376 -4.20 -8.10 -12.57
CA SER A 376 -3.50 -6.81 -12.60
C SER A 376 -2.11 -6.93 -11.97
N ILE A 377 -1.23 -5.94 -12.22
CA ILE A 377 0.04 -5.82 -11.49
C ILE A 377 -0.17 -5.10 -10.15
N ALA A 378 -1.12 -4.16 -10.14
CA ALA A 378 -1.59 -3.43 -8.98
C ALA A 378 -3.04 -2.99 -9.21
N THR A 379 -3.76 -2.75 -8.11
CA THR A 379 -5.10 -2.17 -8.13
C THR A 379 -5.17 -1.04 -7.09
N ILE A 380 -5.73 0.10 -7.46
CA ILE A 380 -6.03 1.21 -6.55
C ILE A 380 -7.53 1.46 -6.55
N GLY A 381 -8.11 1.63 -5.36
CA GLY A 381 -9.54 1.90 -5.18
C GLY A 381 -9.91 2.07 -3.71
N ALA A 382 -11.16 2.40 -3.46
CA ALA A 382 -11.69 2.69 -2.13
C ALA A 382 -11.84 1.44 -1.26
N THR A 383 -11.48 1.57 0.01
CA THR A 383 -11.73 0.60 1.07
C THR A 383 -13.11 0.76 1.72
N GLY A 384 -13.79 1.90 1.55
CA GLY A 384 -15.13 2.18 2.09
C GLY A 384 -16.10 2.70 1.02
N LEU A 385 -17.09 3.49 1.44
CA LEU A 385 -18.01 4.21 0.56
C LEU A 385 -17.29 5.34 -0.19
N SER A 386 -17.16 5.17 -1.50
CA SER A 386 -16.54 6.17 -2.38
C SER A 386 -17.55 7.18 -2.91
N TRP A 387 -17.16 8.44 -2.88
CA TRP A 387 -17.93 9.57 -3.39
C TRP A 387 -17.27 10.19 -4.62
N TYR A 388 -18.08 10.82 -5.48
CA TYR A 388 -17.61 11.38 -6.74
C TYR A 388 -17.80 12.91 -6.74
N GLY A 389 -16.92 13.63 -7.43
CA GLY A 389 -16.89 15.09 -7.44
C GLY A 389 -18.15 15.75 -7.97
N VAL A 390 -18.94 15.05 -8.77
CA VAL A 390 -20.27 15.49 -9.21
C VAL A 390 -21.25 15.68 -8.04
N GLU A 391 -21.07 14.95 -6.94
CA GLU A 391 -21.94 14.98 -5.76
C GLU A 391 -21.44 15.99 -4.71
N TYR A 392 -20.13 16.23 -4.61
CA TYR A 392 -19.52 16.99 -3.51
C TYR A 392 -18.52 18.06 -4.00
N GLY A 393 -19.02 19.13 -4.61
CA GLY A 393 -18.22 20.35 -4.83
C GLY A 393 -17.03 20.21 -5.80
N GLY A 394 -16.89 19.08 -6.50
CA GLY A 394 -15.83 18.80 -7.47
C GLY A 394 -14.78 17.79 -7.00
N GLY A 395 -14.70 17.49 -5.69
CA GLY A 395 -13.78 16.52 -5.09
C GLY A 395 -14.38 15.13 -4.97
N GLY A 396 -13.62 14.10 -5.35
CA GLY A 396 -14.01 12.71 -5.14
C GLY A 396 -13.03 11.69 -5.72
N THR A 397 -13.36 10.42 -5.58
CA THR A 397 -12.55 9.28 -6.07
C THR A 397 -12.36 9.32 -7.59
N ASP A 398 -13.32 9.87 -8.34
CA ASP A 398 -13.16 10.09 -9.78
C ASP A 398 -12.08 11.12 -10.11
N TRP A 399 -11.96 12.19 -9.33
CA TRP A 399 -10.88 13.15 -9.48
C TRP A 399 -9.52 12.47 -9.23
N LEU A 400 -9.37 11.72 -8.13
CA LEU A 400 -8.13 10.98 -7.83
C LEU A 400 -7.75 10.02 -8.95
N ASN A 401 -8.74 9.26 -9.45
CA ASN A 401 -8.52 8.33 -10.54
C ASN A 401 -8.08 9.02 -11.84
N VAL A 402 -8.64 10.20 -12.17
CA VAL A 402 -8.21 10.97 -13.35
C VAL A 402 -6.82 11.57 -13.11
N ASN A 403 -6.56 12.12 -11.93
CA ASN A 403 -5.27 12.74 -11.61
C ASN A 403 -4.12 11.73 -11.62
N PHE A 404 -4.38 10.46 -11.31
CA PHE A 404 -3.42 9.37 -11.51
C PHE A 404 -2.85 9.36 -12.94
N PHE A 405 -3.71 9.47 -13.96
CA PHE A 405 -3.31 9.47 -15.36
C PHE A 405 -2.56 10.74 -15.74
N LYS A 406 -2.97 11.88 -15.19
CA LYS A 406 -2.27 13.16 -15.34
C LYS A 406 -0.85 13.09 -14.78
N GLU A 407 -0.67 12.57 -13.57
CA GLU A 407 0.66 12.41 -12.96
C GLU A 407 1.56 11.46 -13.76
N TYR A 408 1.00 10.36 -14.26
CA TYR A 408 1.70 9.46 -15.17
C TYR A 408 2.12 10.19 -16.46
N SER A 409 1.19 10.91 -17.08
CA SER A 409 1.47 11.73 -18.26
C SER A 409 2.42 12.87 -18.01
N ASN A 410 2.56 13.38 -16.78
CA ASN A 410 3.56 14.38 -16.42
C ASN A 410 4.97 13.79 -16.25
N GLY A 411 5.11 12.46 -16.32
CA GLY A 411 6.39 11.76 -16.31
C GLY A 411 6.72 11.09 -14.99
N THR A 412 5.85 11.14 -13.98
CA THR A 412 5.99 10.32 -12.78
C THR A 412 5.63 8.88 -13.15
N VAL A 413 6.59 7.96 -13.18
CA VAL A 413 6.34 6.57 -13.64
C VAL A 413 6.32 5.54 -12.51
N THR A 414 6.75 5.91 -11.30
CA THR A 414 6.71 5.03 -10.13
C THR A 414 5.33 5.06 -9.48
N LEU A 415 4.76 3.88 -9.24
CA LEU A 415 3.36 3.73 -8.83
C LEU A 415 3.04 4.43 -7.51
N GLY A 416 3.86 4.21 -6.48
CA GLY A 416 3.70 4.85 -5.17
C GLY A 416 3.90 6.36 -5.20
N GLN A 417 4.78 6.86 -6.08
CA GLN A 417 4.98 8.30 -6.26
C GLN A 417 3.78 8.96 -6.94
N ILE A 418 3.16 8.31 -7.93
CA ILE A 418 1.89 8.77 -8.50
C ILE A 418 0.80 8.79 -7.42
N TRP A 419 0.70 7.73 -6.62
CA TRP A 419 -0.27 7.64 -5.53
C TRP A 419 -0.10 8.81 -4.54
N LYS A 420 1.12 8.99 -3.99
CA LYS A 420 1.46 10.10 -3.08
C LYS A 420 1.15 11.46 -3.70
N LYS A 421 1.63 11.74 -4.91
CA LYS A 421 1.35 13.02 -5.60
C LYS A 421 -0.13 13.25 -5.89
N SER A 422 -0.89 12.20 -6.18
CA SER A 422 -2.33 12.32 -6.43
C SER A 422 -3.08 12.70 -5.15
N LEU A 423 -2.72 12.13 -4.01
CA LEU A 423 -3.27 12.51 -2.71
C LEU A 423 -2.88 13.95 -2.34
N THR A 424 -1.61 14.33 -2.46
CA THR A 424 -1.16 15.70 -2.19
C THR A 424 -1.88 16.71 -3.11
N SER A 425 -1.95 16.43 -4.41
CA SER A 425 -2.62 17.31 -5.36
C SER A 425 -4.12 17.42 -5.09
N TYR A 426 -4.74 16.36 -4.57
CA TYR A 426 -6.14 16.40 -4.15
C TYR A 426 -6.32 17.40 -3.00
N LEU A 427 -5.51 17.27 -1.95
CA LEU A 427 -5.56 18.14 -0.76
C LEU A 427 -5.25 19.60 -1.09
N ASP A 428 -4.36 19.86 -2.06
CA ASP A 428 -4.08 21.21 -2.57
C ASP A 428 -5.28 21.85 -3.28
N ASN A 429 -6.14 21.04 -3.92
CA ASN A 429 -7.32 21.51 -4.66
C ASN A 429 -8.60 21.51 -3.81
N PHE A 430 -8.66 20.63 -2.80
CA PHE A 430 -9.79 20.42 -1.90
C PHE A 430 -9.29 20.49 -0.45
N PRO A 431 -8.94 21.70 0.05
CA PRO A 431 -8.43 21.85 1.40
C PRO A 431 -9.51 21.49 2.43
N ILE A 432 -9.10 20.78 3.48
CA ILE A 432 -10.04 20.24 4.49
C ILE A 432 -10.36 21.29 5.55
N ASP A 433 -11.63 21.65 5.67
CA ASP A 433 -12.16 22.43 6.79
C ASP A 433 -12.71 21.51 7.89
N TRP A 434 -11.88 21.26 8.90
CA TRP A 434 -12.17 20.41 10.07
C TRP A 434 -13.24 20.98 11.02
N GLU A 435 -13.69 22.21 10.82
CA GLU A 435 -14.76 22.86 11.59
C GLU A 435 -16.16 22.68 10.97
N THR A 436 -16.30 21.74 10.03
CA THR A 436 -17.57 21.42 9.35
C THR A 436 -18.16 20.10 9.82
N GLU A 437 -19.46 19.89 9.55
CA GLU A 437 -20.18 18.68 9.95
C GLU A 437 -19.72 17.43 9.19
N CYS A 438 -19.81 16.28 9.85
CA CYS A 438 -19.58 14.98 9.23
C CYS A 438 -20.56 14.74 8.06
N GLY A 439 -20.10 14.09 6.99
CA GLY A 439 -20.87 13.93 5.75
C GLY A 439 -21.01 15.19 4.89
N GLY A 440 -20.51 16.35 5.37
CA GLY A 440 -20.33 17.55 4.57
C GLY A 440 -19.17 17.44 3.58
N VAL A 441 -19.01 18.43 2.70
CA VAL A 441 -18.01 18.41 1.61
C VAL A 441 -16.59 18.12 2.11
N SER A 442 -16.10 18.86 3.12
CA SER A 442 -14.73 18.66 3.66
C SER A 442 -14.54 17.29 4.30
N SER A 443 -15.54 16.77 5.03
CA SER A 443 -15.51 15.43 5.62
C SER A 443 -15.43 14.35 4.54
N ILE A 444 -16.18 14.50 3.44
CA ILE A 444 -16.14 13.59 2.29
C ILE A 444 -14.82 13.71 1.49
N ASP A 445 -14.28 14.90 1.36
CA ASP A 445 -12.96 15.13 0.75
C ASP A 445 -11.84 14.45 1.56
N ALA A 446 -11.86 14.59 2.89
CA ALA A 446 -10.95 13.88 3.78
C ALA A 446 -11.11 12.36 3.65
N LYS A 447 -12.35 11.86 3.66
CA LYS A 447 -12.67 10.44 3.48
C LYS A 447 -12.08 9.89 2.18
N THR A 448 -12.22 10.63 1.08
CA THR A 448 -11.75 10.26 -0.26
C THR A 448 -10.25 9.93 -0.28
N VAL A 449 -9.41 10.74 0.38
CA VAL A 449 -7.97 10.45 0.46
C VAL A 449 -7.65 9.35 1.46
N GLN A 450 -8.40 9.28 2.57
CA GLN A 450 -8.20 8.30 3.64
C GLN A 450 -8.47 6.85 3.18
N GLU A 451 -9.39 6.63 2.23
CA GLU A 451 -9.79 5.28 1.78
C GLU A 451 -9.10 4.80 0.48
N TRP A 452 -8.41 5.68 -0.25
CA TRP A 452 -7.85 5.37 -1.58
C TRP A 452 -6.53 4.58 -1.48
N THR A 453 -6.65 3.26 -1.42
CA THR A 453 -5.54 2.36 -1.08
C THR A 453 -4.85 1.75 -2.30
N LEU A 454 -3.52 1.70 -2.28
CA LEU A 454 -2.69 0.98 -3.25
C LEU A 454 -2.45 -0.48 -2.85
N LEU A 455 -3.12 -1.40 -3.56
CA LEU A 455 -2.81 -2.85 -3.50
C LEU A 455 -1.79 -3.20 -4.59
N GLY A 456 -0.52 -3.18 -4.23
CA GLY A 456 0.60 -3.38 -5.13
C GLY A 456 1.93 -2.99 -4.49
N ASP A 457 3.00 -3.10 -5.27
CA ASP A 457 4.32 -2.63 -4.88
C ASP A 457 4.46 -1.13 -5.17
N PRO A 458 4.70 -0.28 -4.14
CA PRO A 458 4.78 1.17 -4.32
C PRO A 458 6.04 1.62 -5.07
N SER A 459 7.08 0.80 -5.10
CA SER A 459 8.32 1.10 -5.83
C SER A 459 8.26 0.70 -7.31
N LEU A 460 7.17 0.06 -7.73
CA LEU A 460 7.03 -0.47 -9.08
C LEU A 460 7.06 0.65 -10.13
N THR A 461 7.90 0.48 -11.14
CA THR A 461 7.89 1.35 -12.33
C THR A 461 6.85 0.85 -13.33
N ILE A 462 5.85 1.69 -13.60
CA ILE A 462 4.77 1.36 -14.53
C ILE A 462 5.32 1.22 -15.95
N GLY A 463 5.00 0.10 -16.60
CA GLY A 463 5.57 -0.27 -17.89
C GLY A 463 6.87 -1.09 -17.80
N GLY A 464 7.35 -1.39 -16.59
CA GLY A 464 8.48 -2.30 -16.34
C GLY A 464 9.85 -1.62 -16.48
N GLY A 465 10.81 -2.04 -15.65
CA GLY A 465 12.20 -1.58 -15.67
C GLY A 465 12.30 -0.05 -15.66
N ASN A 466 13.18 0.53 -16.47
CA ASN A 466 13.34 1.99 -16.57
C ASN A 466 12.19 2.70 -17.33
N GLY A 467 10.98 2.13 -17.30
CA GLY A 467 9.75 2.63 -17.90
C GLY A 467 9.74 2.59 -19.43
N ILE A 468 8.57 2.82 -20.02
CA ILE A 468 8.52 3.20 -21.44
C ILE A 468 8.79 4.71 -21.52
N ILE A 469 10.06 5.09 -21.53
CA ILE A 469 10.50 6.47 -21.72
C ILE A 469 9.84 7.02 -23.00
N LYS A 470 9.26 8.23 -22.90
CA LYS A 470 8.46 8.96 -23.91
C LYS A 470 9.07 9.11 -25.31
N ASN A 471 10.28 8.58 -25.57
CA ASN A 471 11.03 8.75 -26.81
C ASN A 471 11.42 7.44 -27.51
N GLN A 472 10.59 6.40 -27.45
CA GLN A 472 10.65 5.33 -28.46
C GLN A 472 9.55 5.53 -29.50
N SER A 473 9.70 6.57 -30.31
CA SER A 473 9.16 6.56 -31.67
C SER A 473 9.84 5.42 -32.43
N ILE A 474 9.06 4.41 -32.82
CA ILE A 474 9.43 3.45 -33.87
C ILE A 474 9.52 4.20 -35.20
#